data_AF-A0A378AZ00-F1
#
_entry.id   AF-A0A378AZ00-F1
#
_cell.length_a   1.000
_cell.length_b   1.000
_cell.length_c   1.000
_cell.angle_alpha   90.00
_cell.angle_beta   90.00
_cell.angle_gamma   90.00
#
_symmetry.space_group_name_H-M   'P 1'
#
loop_
_entity.id
_entity.type
_entity.pdbx_description
1 polymer ?
#
loop_
_entity_poly.entity_id
_entity_poly.type
_entity_poly.pdbx_seq_one_letter_code
_entity_poly.pdbx_strand_id
1 'polypeptide(L)'
;MNAYSLSRLFIAWLTCLATLLFAPLLPAVEAEKAPLAAAEDNTLSIHIDDMLRPWRGDLPGMIDRRTIRVLTTYSKTFFFIDKGTPARGDARHFYRAGKRAE
;
A
#
# COMPACT_ATOMS: atom_id res chain seq x y z
N MET A 1 34.41 57.45 -36.13
CA MET A 1 33.75 57.19 -34.83
C MET A 1 32.28 56.96 -35.14
N ASN A 2 31.87 55.70 -35.19
CA ASN A 2 30.72 55.30 -36.02
C ASN A 2 29.47 55.24 -35.13
N ALA A 3 28.54 56.17 -35.34
CA ALA A 3 27.35 56.42 -34.52
C ALA A 3 26.42 55.20 -34.33
N TYR A 4 26.57 54.18 -35.18
CA TYR A 4 25.84 52.91 -35.13
C TYR A 4 26.21 52.00 -33.96
N SER A 5 27.35 52.23 -33.28
CA SER A 5 27.73 51.47 -32.06
C SER A 5 26.98 51.99 -30.83
N LEU A 6 26.84 53.33 -30.73
CA LEU A 6 26.17 53.99 -29.62
C LEU A 6 24.66 53.66 -29.61
N SER A 7 24.02 53.60 -30.78
CA SER A 7 22.60 53.24 -30.89
C SER A 7 22.33 51.79 -30.48
N ARG A 8 23.22 50.84 -30.78
CA ARG A 8 23.10 49.44 -30.35
C ARG A 8 23.19 49.30 -28.82
N LEU A 9 24.09 50.04 -28.19
CA LEU A 9 24.22 50.06 -26.72
C LEU A 9 22.98 50.66 -26.06
N PHE A 10 22.43 51.73 -26.62
CA PHE A 10 21.18 52.33 -26.13
C PHE A 10 19.98 51.37 -26.25
N ILE A 11 19.85 50.64 -27.36
CA ILE A 11 18.76 49.66 -27.54
C ILE A 11 18.91 48.48 -26.56
N ALA A 12 20.13 47.97 -26.37
CA ALA A 12 20.40 46.92 -25.38
C ALA A 12 20.08 47.38 -23.94
N TRP A 13 20.42 48.63 -23.62
CA TRP A 13 20.12 49.20 -22.31
C TRP A 13 18.61 49.36 -22.07
N LEU A 14 17.86 49.85 -23.06
CA LEU A 14 16.40 50.01 -22.97
C LEU A 14 15.66 48.68 -22.83
N THR A 15 16.09 47.65 -23.55
CA THR A 15 15.48 46.30 -23.43
C THR A 15 15.74 45.66 -22.07
N CYS A 16 16.95 45.81 -21.54
CA CYS A 16 17.30 45.33 -20.21
C CYS A 16 16.51 46.07 -19.10
N LEU A 17 16.35 47.39 -19.24
CA LEU A 17 15.56 48.20 -18.32
C LEU A 17 14.07 47.82 -18.37
N ALA A 18 13.52 47.54 -19.55
CA ALA A 18 12.14 47.07 -19.71
C ALA A 18 11.91 45.69 -19.05
N THR A 19 12.86 44.75 -19.15
CA THR A 19 12.76 43.45 -18.46
C THR A 19 12.83 43.58 -16.94
N LEU A 20 13.65 44.50 -16.44
CA LEU A 20 13.76 44.74 -14.99
C LEU A 20 12.48 45.38 -14.43
N LEU A 21 11.82 46.24 -15.20
CA LEU A 21 10.60 46.93 -14.78
C LEU A 21 9.36 46.01 -14.75
N PHE A 22 9.35 44.93 -15.55
CA PHE A 22 8.22 43.99 -15.65
C PHE A 22 8.33 42.77 -14.71
N ALA A 23 9.45 42.62 -13.99
CA ALA A 23 9.68 41.52 -13.06
C ALA A 23 8.77 41.44 -11.80
N PRO A 24 8.08 42.50 -11.32
CA PRO A 24 7.25 42.36 -10.12
C PRO A 24 5.80 41.93 -10.43
N LEU A 25 5.43 41.69 -11.70
CA LEU A 25 4.08 41.25 -12.07
C LEU A 25 3.97 39.72 -12.19
N LEU A 26 4.60 39.00 -11.27
CA LEU A 26 4.23 37.62 -10.96
C LEU A 26 3.49 37.66 -9.62
N PRO A 27 2.21 37.24 -9.55
CA PRO A 27 1.55 37.12 -8.26
C PRO A 27 2.37 36.17 -7.40
N ALA A 28 2.75 36.64 -6.22
CA ALA A 28 3.28 35.81 -5.16
C ALA A 28 2.25 34.70 -4.90
N VAL A 29 2.50 33.49 -5.42
CA VAL A 29 1.84 32.29 -4.93
C VAL A 29 2.38 32.08 -3.53
N GLU A 30 1.72 32.75 -2.60
CA GLU A 30 1.82 32.48 -1.19
C GLU A 30 1.36 31.03 -1.04
N ALA A 31 2.33 30.14 -0.78
CA ALA A 31 2.07 28.77 -0.44
C ALA A 31 1.31 28.81 0.89
N GLU A 32 -0.02 28.93 0.80
CA GLU A 32 -0.94 28.76 1.89
C GLU A 32 -0.62 27.41 2.52
N LYS A 33 0.04 27.46 3.66
CA LYS A 33 0.32 26.30 4.48
C LYS A 33 -1.04 25.80 4.95
N ALA A 34 -1.63 24.91 4.15
CA ALA A 34 -2.84 24.19 4.48
C ALA A 34 -2.71 23.73 5.94
N PRO A 35 -3.72 23.99 6.79
CA PRO A 35 -3.72 23.44 8.13
C PRO A 35 -3.48 21.95 7.98
N LEU A 36 -2.41 21.45 8.60
CA LEU A 36 -2.14 20.04 8.72
C LEU A 36 -3.41 19.44 9.31
N ALA A 37 -4.24 18.85 8.45
CA ALA A 37 -5.44 18.14 8.84
C ALA A 37 -5.00 17.26 10.01
N ALA A 38 -5.65 17.48 11.16
CA ALA A 38 -5.36 16.82 12.42
C ALA A 38 -4.96 15.39 12.10
N ALA A 39 -3.68 15.07 12.31
CA ALA A 39 -3.16 13.74 12.08
C ALA A 39 -4.11 12.83 12.85
N GLU A 40 -4.94 12.10 12.10
CA GLU A 40 -5.89 11.17 12.66
C GLU A 40 -5.08 10.31 13.60
N ASP A 41 -5.49 10.32 14.85
CA ASP A 41 -4.90 9.56 15.92
C ASP A 41 -5.03 8.09 15.55
N ASN A 42 -4.10 7.60 14.73
CA ASN A 42 -3.86 6.20 14.43
C ASN A 42 -3.14 5.59 15.63
N THR A 43 -3.49 5.98 16.86
CA THR A 43 -3.18 5.16 18.02
C THR A 43 -3.83 3.83 17.78
N LEU A 44 -2.99 2.80 17.78
CA LEU A 44 -3.39 1.41 17.70
C LEU A 44 -4.15 1.09 19.00
N SER A 45 -5.43 1.47 19.09
CA SER A 45 -6.27 1.22 20.24
C SER A 45 -6.62 -0.26 20.26
N ILE A 46 -5.98 -1.01 21.16
CA ILE A 46 -6.29 -2.42 21.37
C ILE A 46 -7.61 -2.50 22.14
N HIS A 47 -8.70 -2.75 21.41
CA HIS A 47 -10.03 -2.99 21.98
C HIS A 47 -10.07 -4.40 22.58
N ILE A 48 -9.80 -4.49 23.89
CA ILE A 48 -9.83 -5.75 24.64
C ILE A 48 -11.18 -6.46 24.50
N ASP A 49 -12.28 -5.71 24.40
CA ASP A 49 -13.63 -6.27 24.22
C ASP A 49 -13.78 -7.10 22.93
N ASP A 50 -13.07 -6.73 21.86
CA ASP A 50 -13.08 -7.50 20.61
C ASP A 50 -12.27 -8.79 20.74
N MET A 51 -11.22 -8.80 21.56
CA MET A 51 -10.41 -10.00 21.83
C MET A 51 -11.15 -11.03 22.69
N LEU A 52 -12.08 -10.58 23.54
CA LEU A 52 -12.89 -11.44 24.40
C LEU A 52 -14.06 -12.10 23.66
N ARG A 53 -14.38 -11.67 22.43
CA ARG A 53 -15.45 -12.30 21.65
C ARG A 53 -15.11 -13.76 21.34
N PRO A 54 -16.08 -14.67 21.48
CA PRO A 54 -15.88 -16.06 21.08
C PRO A 54 -15.49 -16.17 19.60
N TRP A 55 -14.35 -16.81 19.32
CA TRP A 55 -13.92 -17.05 17.94
C TRP A 55 -14.82 -18.10 17.27
N ARG A 56 -15.56 -17.69 16.25
CA ARG A 56 -16.51 -18.56 15.53
C ARG A 56 -15.85 -19.47 14.48
N GLY A 57 -14.56 -19.28 14.19
CA GLY A 57 -13.83 -20.00 13.13
C GLY A 57 -14.08 -19.46 11.72
N ASP A 58 -13.38 -20.00 10.71
CA ASP A 58 -13.47 -19.60 9.30
C ASP A 58 -14.13 -20.63 8.37
N LEU A 59 -14.78 -21.66 8.94
CA LEU A 59 -15.41 -22.75 8.18
C LEU A 59 -16.31 -22.26 7.03
N PRO A 60 -17.17 -21.24 7.19
CA PRO A 60 -17.97 -20.72 6.08
C PRO A 60 -17.10 -20.26 4.90
N GLY A 61 -16.03 -19.51 5.18
CA GLY A 61 -15.09 -19.05 4.15
C GLY A 61 -14.28 -20.19 3.51
N MET A 62 -14.07 -21.30 4.22
CA MET A 62 -13.43 -22.50 3.66
C MET A 62 -14.35 -23.25 2.70
N ILE A 63 -15.66 -23.27 2.98
CA ILE A 63 -16.69 -23.85 2.11
C ILE A 63 -16.78 -23.06 0.79
N ASP A 64 -16.81 -21.72 0.87
CA ASP A 64 -16.86 -20.84 -0.31
C ASP A 64 -15.69 -21.10 -1.27
N ARG A 65 -14.50 -21.34 -0.71
CA ARG A 65 -13.26 -21.65 -1.46
C ARG A 65 -13.15 -23.12 -1.88
N ARG A 66 -14.12 -23.97 -1.50
CA ARG A 66 -14.14 -25.42 -1.73
C ARG A 66 -12.87 -26.14 -1.27
N THR A 67 -12.16 -25.58 -0.29
CA THR A 67 -10.86 -26.07 0.16
C THR A 67 -10.78 -26.00 1.67
N ILE A 68 -10.59 -27.16 2.33
CA ILE A 68 -10.31 -27.22 3.75
C ILE A 68 -8.80 -27.30 3.97
N ARG A 69 -8.26 -26.32 4.69
CA ARG A 69 -6.86 -26.31 5.14
C ARG A 69 -6.82 -26.87 6.56
N VAL A 70 -5.98 -27.88 6.78
CA VAL A 70 -5.78 -28.49 8.09
C VAL A 70 -4.32 -28.32 8.44
N LEU A 71 -4.04 -27.60 9.53
CA LEU A 71 -2.70 -27.53 10.10
C LEU A 71 -2.40 -28.86 10.78
N THR A 72 -1.28 -29.48 10.42
CA THR A 72 -0.87 -30.75 10.99
C THR A 72 0.65 -30.82 11.08
N THR A 73 1.15 -31.64 11.99
CA THR A 73 2.59 -31.87 12.14
C THR A 73 3.10 -32.86 11.10
N TYR A 74 4.34 -32.67 10.67
CA TYR A 74 4.97 -33.62 9.77
C TYR A 74 5.26 -34.92 10.53
N SER A 75 4.56 -35.99 10.17
CA SER A 75 4.78 -37.33 10.72
C SER A 75 4.30 -38.37 9.71
N LYS A 76 4.90 -39.56 9.74
CA LYS A 76 4.51 -40.65 8.84
C LYS A 76 3.03 -41.05 8.99
N THR A 77 2.43 -40.78 10.16
CA THR A 77 1.02 -41.08 10.45
C THR A 77 0.08 -39.96 10.04
N PHE A 78 0.48 -38.69 10.20
CA PHE A 78 -0.37 -37.53 9.94
C PHE A 78 -0.21 -37.01 8.50
N PHE A 79 1.01 -36.63 8.14
CA PHE A 79 1.35 -36.06 6.84
C PHE A 79 2.84 -36.23 6.55
N PHE A 80 3.15 -36.87 5.43
CA PHE A 80 4.52 -37.02 4.94
C PHE A 80 4.57 -36.85 3.42
N ILE A 81 5.76 -36.78 2.83
CA ILE A 81 5.96 -36.70 1.38
C ILE A 81 6.65 -37.99 0.94
N ASP A 82 6.10 -38.68 -0.06
CA ASP A 82 6.67 -39.89 -0.67
C ASP A 82 6.84 -39.67 -2.17
N LYS A 83 8.06 -39.88 -2.68
CA LYS A 83 8.42 -39.68 -4.10
C LYS A 83 7.95 -38.34 -4.68
N GLY A 84 8.12 -37.25 -3.92
CA GLY A 84 7.72 -35.90 -4.33
C GLY A 84 6.21 -35.64 -4.32
N THR A 85 5.40 -36.64 -3.98
CA THR A 85 3.95 -36.51 -3.81
C THR A 85 3.63 -36.49 -2.31
N PRO A 86 2.75 -35.58 -1.83
CA PRO A 86 2.28 -35.65 -0.46
C PRO A 86 1.63 -37.01 -0.20
N ALA A 87 2.30 -37.83 0.59
CA ALA A 87 1.90 -39.17 0.91
C ALA A 87 0.79 -39.18 1.96
N ARG A 88 -0.03 -40.23 1.88
CA ARG A 88 -1.28 -40.33 2.62
C ARG A 88 -1.00 -41.14 3.89
N GLY A 89 -1.02 -40.48 5.04
CA GLY A 89 -1.07 -41.14 6.35
C GLY A 89 -2.51 -41.42 6.77
N ASP A 90 -2.69 -42.32 7.74
CA ASP A 90 -4.01 -42.76 8.22
C ASP A 90 -4.89 -41.62 8.71
N ALA A 91 -4.32 -40.59 9.35
CA ALA A 91 -5.10 -39.46 9.83
C ALA A 91 -5.81 -38.70 8.70
N ARG A 92 -5.19 -38.62 7.51
CA ARG A 92 -5.81 -38.00 6.32
C ARG A 92 -7.04 -38.78 5.85
N HIS A 93 -7.09 -40.10 6.05
CA HIS A 93 -8.26 -40.90 5.70
C HIS A 93 -9.49 -40.52 6.52
N PHE A 94 -9.32 -40.24 7.82
CA PHE A 94 -10.40 -39.75 8.67
C PHE A 94 -10.95 -38.40 8.19
N TYR A 95 -10.07 -37.43 7.89
CA TYR A 95 -10.51 -36.13 7.37
C TYR A 95 -11.26 -36.24 6.03
N ARG A 96 -10.85 -37.18 5.18
CA ARG A 96 -11.51 -37.42 3.89
C ARG A 96 -12.82 -38.20 4.03
N ALA A 97 -12.94 -39.09 5.01
CA ALA A 97 -14.16 -39.81 5.31
C ALA A 97 -15.25 -38.86 5.84
N GLY A 98 -14.91 -37.97 6.79
CA GLY A 98 -15.82 -36.93 7.28
C GLY A 98 -16.31 -36.02 6.15
N LYS A 99 -15.44 -35.68 5.20
CA LYS A 99 -15.80 -34.90 4.00
C LYS A 99 -16.75 -35.58 3.01
N ARG A 100 -16.94 -36.89 3.07
CA ARG A 100 -17.87 -37.63 2.19
C ARG A 100 -19.20 -37.94 2.85
N ALA A 101 -19.31 -37.74 4.16
CA ALA A 101 -20.49 -38.06 4.94
C ALA A 101 -21.48 -36.88 5.05
N GLU A 102 -21.09 -35.71 4.55
CA GLU A 102 -21.92 -34.50 4.39
C GLU A 102 -22.34 -34.32 2.92
#